data_AF-A0AAN9G0N2-F1
#
_entry.id   AF-A0AAN9G0N2-F1
#
_cell.length_a   1.000
_cell.length_b   1.000
_cell.length_c   1.000
_cell.angle_alpha   90.00
_cell.angle_beta   90.00
_cell.angle_gamma   90.00
#
_symmetry.space_group_name_H-M   'P 1'
#
loop_
_entity.id
_entity.type
_entity.pdbx_description
1 polymer ?
#
loop_
_entity_poly.entity_id
_entity_poly.type
_entity_poly.pdbx_seq_one_letter_code
_entity_poly.pdbx_strand_id
1 'polypeptide(L)'
;MSVILTACRNSRQRAIERALKKKAEKKKEKRQAKLAGLIDQLGVPDDTSSLKVWTFLLNGKPNSVVFHLDTLDVSNNGDDVETQSEFTESGSKTNFWLGQHHAQIVTQAGASRRDGLVHTLTIDGNVVPE
;
A
#
# COMPACT_ATOMS: atom_id res chain seq x y z
N MET A 1 57.95 8.32 1.10
CA MET A 1 57.11 7.51 0.18
C MET A 1 55.71 8.10 0.18
N SER A 2 55.18 8.39 -1.01
CA SER A 2 54.35 9.58 -1.27
C SER A 2 52.86 9.43 -0.95
N VAL A 3 52.35 10.22 0.00
CA VAL A 3 50.92 10.38 0.38
C VAL A 3 50.04 10.89 -0.78
N ILE A 4 50.65 11.42 -1.84
CA ILE A 4 49.97 12.01 -3.00
C ILE A 4 49.32 10.92 -3.88
N LEU A 5 49.91 9.72 -3.95
CA LEU A 5 49.40 8.62 -4.76
C LEU A 5 48.10 8.02 -4.18
N THR A 6 47.94 8.03 -2.86
CA THR A 6 46.75 7.50 -2.16
C THR A 6 45.51 8.39 -2.40
N ALA A 7 45.69 9.72 -2.43
CA ALA A 7 44.61 10.67 -2.69
C ALA A 7 44.03 10.52 -4.12
N CYS A 8 44.89 10.31 -5.13
CA CYS A 8 44.44 10.08 -6.51
C CYS A 8 43.68 8.75 -6.67
N ARG A 9 44.07 7.69 -5.94
CA ARG A 9 43.42 6.37 -5.99
C ARG A 9 42.01 6.42 -5.38
N ASN A 10 41.86 7.08 -4.23
CA ASN A 10 40.55 7.28 -3.60
C ASN A 10 39.61 8.18 -4.42
N SER A 11 40.15 9.19 -5.11
CA SER A 11 39.37 10.06 -5.99
C SER A 11 38.81 9.31 -7.20
N ARG A 12 39.63 8.47 -7.85
CA ARG A 12 39.20 7.62 -8.99
C ARG A 12 38.18 6.55 -8.57
N GLN A 13 38.37 5.92 -7.40
CA GLN A 13 37.42 4.91 -6.87
C GLN A 13 36.01 5.51 -6.68
N ARG A 14 35.93 6.69 -6.04
CA ARG A 14 34.67 7.41 -5.82
C ARG A 14 33.97 7.83 -7.12
N ALA A 15 34.74 8.19 -8.14
CA ALA A 15 34.18 8.54 -9.45
C ALA A 15 33.51 7.34 -10.13
N ILE A 16 34.12 6.15 -10.03
CA ILE A 16 33.58 4.90 -10.57
C ILE A 16 32.30 4.50 -9.81
N GLU A 17 32.30 4.55 -8.48
CA GLU A 17 31.11 4.25 -7.67
C GLU A 17 29.94 5.19 -7.97
N ARG A 18 30.21 6.49 -8.12
CA ARG A 18 29.19 7.48 -8.51
C ARG A 18 28.61 7.19 -9.90
N ALA A 19 29.46 6.82 -10.86
CA ALA A 19 29.01 6.48 -12.22
C ALA A 19 28.14 5.20 -12.24
N LEU A 20 28.51 4.19 -11.44
CA LEU A 20 27.73 2.97 -11.29
C LEU A 20 26.38 3.23 -10.62
N LYS A 21 26.35 4.05 -9.55
CA LYS A 21 25.11 4.44 -8.86
C LYS A 21 24.18 5.22 -9.78
N LYS A 22 24.70 6.18 -10.56
CA LYS A 22 23.93 6.92 -11.58
C LYS A 22 23.35 6.02 -12.67
N LYS A 23 24.12 5.03 -13.14
CA LYS A 23 23.63 4.05 -14.13
C LYS A 23 22.54 3.15 -13.54
N ALA A 24 22.66 2.75 -12.28
CA ALA A 24 21.66 1.93 -11.59
C ALA A 24 20.34 2.70 -11.39
N GLU A 25 20.41 3.94 -10.93
CA GLU A 25 19.25 4.82 -10.71
C GLU A 25 18.53 5.12 -12.03
N LYS A 26 19.27 5.49 -13.08
CA LYS A 26 18.70 5.72 -14.42
C LYS A 26 18.08 4.46 -15.03
N LYS A 27 18.60 3.27 -14.71
CA LYS A 27 17.99 1.98 -15.11
C LYS A 27 16.70 1.70 -14.34
N LYS A 28 16.66 2.04 -13.04
CA LYS A 28 15.45 1.92 -12.20
C LYS A 28 14.37 2.89 -12.66
N GLU A 29 14.72 4.13 -12.95
CA GLU A 29 13.82 5.16 -13.51
C GLU A 29 13.25 4.71 -14.86
N LYS A 30 14.08 4.22 -15.79
CA LYS A 30 13.59 3.64 -17.06
C LYS A 30 12.65 2.46 -16.86
N ARG A 31 12.90 1.60 -15.87
CA ARG A 31 12.03 0.46 -15.56
C ARG A 31 10.71 0.92 -14.95
N GLN A 32 10.74 1.89 -14.03
CA GLN A 32 9.53 2.49 -13.46
C GLN A 32 8.70 3.21 -14.53
N ALA A 33 9.33 4.02 -15.38
CA ALA A 33 8.64 4.69 -16.49
C ALA A 33 8.05 3.70 -17.50
N LYS A 34 8.74 2.59 -17.78
CA LYS A 34 8.22 1.53 -18.66
C LYS A 34 7.05 0.78 -18.04
N LEU A 35 7.08 0.53 -16.72
CA LEU A 35 5.97 -0.10 -16.01
C LEU A 35 4.74 0.82 -15.98
N ALA A 36 4.95 2.11 -15.68
CA ALA A 36 3.90 3.13 -15.69
C ALA A 36 3.25 3.27 -17.08
N GLY A 37 4.05 3.30 -18.15
CA GLY A 37 3.52 3.35 -19.52
C GLY A 37 2.77 2.08 -19.94
N LEU A 38 3.11 0.91 -19.37
CA LEU A 38 2.38 -0.34 -19.64
C LEU A 38 1.02 -0.38 -18.94
N ILE A 39 0.94 0.19 -17.73
CA ILE A 39 -0.31 0.31 -16.96
C ILE A 39 -1.30 1.23 -17.70
N ASP A 40 -0.82 2.37 -18.21
CA ASP A 40 -1.60 3.32 -19.02
C ASP A 40 -2.15 2.69 -20.31
N GLN A 41 -1.33 1.88 -21.00
CA GLN A 41 -1.73 1.21 -22.24
C GLN A 41 -2.75 0.07 -22.04
N LEU A 42 -2.82 -0.51 -20.84
CA LEU A 42 -3.76 -1.60 -20.53
C LEU A 42 -5.08 -1.10 -19.95
N GLY A 43 -5.25 0.22 -19.75
CA GLY A 43 -6.47 0.78 -19.15
C GLY A 43 -6.79 0.16 -17.79
N VAL A 44 -5.77 -0.38 -17.09
CA VAL A 44 -5.91 -0.84 -15.71
C VAL A 44 -6.02 0.45 -14.91
N PRO A 45 -7.18 0.76 -14.32
CA PRO A 45 -7.29 1.96 -13.52
C PRO A 45 -6.28 1.81 -12.37
N ASP A 46 -5.72 2.93 -11.91
CA ASP A 46 -4.71 3.00 -10.85
C ASP A 46 -5.28 2.57 -9.47
N ASP A 47 -6.12 1.55 -9.44
CA ASP A 47 -6.90 1.13 -8.27
C ASP A 47 -6.05 0.49 -7.18
N THR A 48 -4.74 0.29 -7.40
CA THR A 48 -3.86 -0.14 -6.32
C THR A 48 -3.77 0.89 -5.18
N SER A 49 -4.02 2.17 -5.45
CA SER A 49 -4.19 3.17 -4.38
C SER A 49 -5.61 3.21 -3.80
N SER A 50 -6.57 2.60 -4.50
CA SER A 50 -7.99 2.58 -4.18
C SER A 50 -8.40 1.30 -3.45
N LEU A 51 -7.45 0.41 -3.11
CA LEU A 51 -7.73 -0.87 -2.48
C LEU A 51 -6.95 -1.01 -1.18
N LYS A 52 -7.64 -1.46 -0.13
CA LYS A 52 -7.03 -1.78 1.15
C LYS A 52 -7.21 -3.26 1.45
N VAL A 53 -6.13 -3.94 1.81
CA VAL A 53 -6.14 -5.39 2.04
C VAL A 53 -5.66 -5.67 3.46
N TRP A 54 -6.41 -6.49 4.19
CA TRP A 54 -6.03 -7.01 5.49
C TRP A 54 -5.97 -8.52 5.44
N THR A 55 -4.86 -9.10 5.88
CA THR A 55 -4.68 -10.55 5.96
C THR A 55 -4.52 -10.95 7.42
N PHE A 56 -5.41 -11.81 7.92
CA PHE A 56 -5.44 -12.21 9.32
C PHE A 56 -5.91 -13.64 9.48
N LEU A 57 -5.72 -14.20 10.68
CA LEU A 57 -6.22 -15.52 11.04
C LEU A 57 -7.53 -15.37 11.81
N LEU A 58 -8.64 -15.84 11.22
CA LEU A 58 -9.94 -15.88 11.87
C LEU A 58 -10.31 -17.34 12.14
N ASN A 59 -10.57 -17.68 13.40
CA ASN A 59 -10.89 -19.06 13.82
C ASN A 59 -9.86 -20.11 13.34
N GLY A 60 -8.57 -19.74 13.31
CA GLY A 60 -7.49 -20.62 12.84
C GLY A 60 -7.43 -20.82 11.33
N LYS A 61 -8.24 -20.10 10.54
CA LYS A 61 -8.19 -20.10 9.07
C LYS A 61 -7.62 -18.77 8.56
N PRO A 62 -6.76 -18.78 7.53
CA PRO A 62 -6.30 -17.56 6.90
C PRO A 62 -7.45 -16.91 6.14
N ASN A 63 -7.74 -15.65 6.48
CA ASN A 63 -8.70 -14.82 5.77
C ASN A 63 -8.01 -13.56 5.24
N SER A 64 -8.44 -13.13 4.06
CA SER A 64 -8.05 -11.85 3.46
C SER A 64 -9.30 -11.05 3.14
N VAL A 65 -9.39 -9.85 3.70
CA VAL A 65 -10.44 -8.89 3.42
C VAL A 65 -9.85 -7.81 2.52
N VAL A 66 -10.51 -7.57 1.40
CA VAL A 66 -10.20 -6.50 0.44
C VAL A 66 -11.32 -5.47 0.53
N PHE A 67 -10.96 -4.20 0.67
CA PHE A 67 -11.89 -3.08 0.68
C PHE A 67 -11.58 -2.15 -0.48
N HIS A 68 -12.61 -1.89 -1.27
CA HIS A 68 -12.58 -0.96 -2.39
C HIS A 68 -12.94 0.43 -1.89
N LEU A 69 -11.97 1.35 -1.91
CA LEU A 69 -12.11 2.71 -1.41
C LEU A 69 -13.06 3.57 -2.26
N ASP A 70 -13.19 3.26 -3.54
CA ASP A 70 -14.04 3.99 -4.48
C ASP A 70 -15.51 3.54 -4.38
N THR A 71 -15.73 2.23 -4.43
CA THR A 71 -17.08 1.64 -4.38
C THR A 71 -17.58 1.36 -2.96
N LEU A 72 -16.70 1.42 -1.96
CA LEU A 72 -16.91 0.98 -0.57
C LEU A 72 -17.34 -0.49 -0.47
N ASP A 73 -16.96 -1.29 -1.45
CA ASP A 73 -17.26 -2.71 -1.52
C ASP A 73 -16.23 -3.53 -0.74
N VAL A 74 -16.65 -4.66 -0.17
CA VAL A 74 -15.78 -5.54 0.61
C VAL A 74 -15.86 -6.94 0.02
N SER A 75 -14.71 -7.52 -0.26
CA SER A 75 -14.58 -8.90 -0.69
C SER A 75 -13.76 -9.68 0.35
N ASN A 76 -14.22 -10.85 0.75
CA ASN A 76 -13.55 -11.73 1.68
C ASN A 76 -13.14 -13.02 0.99
N ASN A 77 -11.85 -13.34 0.98
CA ASN A 77 -11.26 -14.51 0.30
C ASN A 77 -11.61 -14.63 -1.20
N GLY A 78 -11.98 -13.53 -1.85
CA GLY A 78 -12.37 -13.48 -3.26
C GLY A 78 -13.88 -13.54 -3.50
N ASP A 79 -14.71 -13.65 -2.45
CA ASP A 79 -16.16 -13.56 -2.53
C ASP A 79 -16.64 -12.20 -2.01
N ASP A 80 -17.52 -11.54 -2.76
CA ASP A 80 -18.14 -10.28 -2.33
C ASP A 80 -19.09 -10.53 -1.15
N VAL A 81 -18.98 -9.70 -0.12
CA VAL A 81 -19.80 -9.81 1.09
C VAL A 81 -20.80 -8.67 1.18
N GLU A 82 -21.98 -8.97 1.70
CA GLU A 82 -22.99 -7.95 1.94
C GLU A 82 -22.48 -6.99 3.03
N THR A 83 -22.41 -5.71 2.66
CA THR A 83 -21.92 -4.65 3.53
C THR A 83 -22.96 -3.55 3.69
N GLN A 84 -22.93 -2.92 4.86
CA GLN A 84 -23.76 -1.79 5.20
C GLN A 84 -22.87 -0.58 5.45
N SER A 85 -22.92 0.37 4.53
CA SER A 85 -22.14 1.61 4.61
C SER A 85 -22.95 2.73 5.27
N GLU A 86 -22.39 3.26 6.35
CA GLU A 86 -22.89 4.39 7.14
C GLU A 86 -21.92 5.56 6.99
N PHE A 87 -22.41 6.68 6.46
CA PHE A 87 -21.60 7.91 6.34
C PHE A 87 -21.83 8.79 7.57
N THR A 88 -20.75 9.11 8.27
CA THR A 88 -20.76 9.94 9.50
C THR A 88 -19.95 11.21 9.28
N GLU A 89 -20.09 12.20 10.17
CA GLU A 89 -19.33 13.47 10.07
C GLU A 89 -17.80 13.28 10.19
N SER A 90 -17.34 12.18 10.81
CA SER A 90 -15.91 11.87 10.95
C SER A 90 -15.36 11.00 9.81
N GLY A 91 -16.22 10.51 8.92
CA GLY A 91 -15.87 9.67 7.78
C GLY A 91 -16.88 8.54 7.54
N SER A 92 -16.46 7.48 6.85
CA SER A 92 -17.33 6.39 6.43
C SER A 92 -17.11 5.16 7.29
N LYS A 93 -18.19 4.48 7.66
CA LYS A 93 -18.16 3.23 8.42
C LYS A 93 -18.86 2.15 7.63
N THR A 94 -18.18 1.05 7.36
CA THR A 94 -18.73 -0.08 6.60
C THR A 94 -18.80 -1.30 7.50
N ASN A 95 -20.02 -1.75 7.81
CA ASN A 95 -20.27 -2.91 8.67
C ASN A 95 -20.57 -4.13 7.79
N PHE A 96 -20.04 -5.29 8.15
CA PHE A 96 -20.25 -6.54 7.42
C PHE A 96 -20.05 -7.74 8.34
N TRP A 97 -20.54 -8.89 7.90
CA TRP A 97 -20.46 -10.14 8.67
C TRP A 97 -19.51 -11.12 8.02
N LEU A 98 -18.55 -11.62 8.80
CA LEU A 98 -17.63 -12.68 8.43
C LEU A 98 -18.05 -13.98 9.12
N GLY A 99 -19.08 -14.63 8.56
CA GLY A 99 -19.69 -15.80 9.18
C GLY A 99 -20.45 -15.42 10.46
N GLN A 100 -19.84 -15.67 11.63
CA GLN A 100 -20.42 -15.31 12.94
C GLN A 100 -19.75 -14.08 13.58
N HIS A 101 -18.72 -13.53 12.93
CA HIS A 101 -17.95 -12.41 13.45
C HIS A 101 -18.43 -11.11 12.82
N HIS A 102 -18.65 -10.09 13.67
CA HIS A 102 -19.02 -8.77 13.18
C HIS A 102 -17.76 -7.98 12.85
N ALA A 103 -17.61 -7.60 11.59
CA ALA A 103 -16.50 -6.80 11.12
C ALA A 103 -16.97 -5.40 10.73
N GLN A 104 -16.12 -4.41 10.99
CA GLN A 104 -16.38 -3.02 10.63
C GLN A 104 -15.10 -2.37 10.13
N ILE A 105 -15.21 -1.61 9.04
CA ILE A 105 -14.14 -0.78 8.50
C ILE A 105 -14.51 0.66 8.80
N VAL A 106 -13.65 1.36 9.53
CA VAL A 106 -13.79 2.79 9.80
C VAL A 106 -12.78 3.54 8.96
N THR A 107 -13.28 4.40 8.09
CA THR A 107 -12.52 5.35 7.31
C THR A 107 -12.63 6.70 7.96
N GLN A 108 -11.50 7.26 8.41
CA GLN A 108 -11.44 8.56 9.06
C GLN A 108 -10.29 9.39 8.52
N ALA A 109 -10.43 10.71 8.53
CA ALA A 109 -9.30 11.58 8.22
C ALA A 109 -8.22 11.43 9.31
N GLY A 110 -6.97 11.23 8.91
CA GLY A 110 -5.85 11.17 9.84
C GLY A 110 -5.69 12.47 10.62
N ALA A 111 -5.13 12.37 11.84
CA ALA A 111 -4.95 13.51 12.74
C ALA A 111 -4.03 14.62 12.17
N SER A 112 -3.24 14.29 11.14
CA SER A 112 -2.34 15.23 10.47
C SER A 112 -2.73 15.42 9.01
N ARG A 113 -2.60 16.65 8.50
CA ARG A 113 -2.87 17.00 7.09
C ARG A 113 -2.05 16.18 6.07
N ARG A 114 -0.99 15.50 6.51
CA ARG A 114 -0.14 14.63 5.69
C ARG A 114 -0.52 13.15 5.70
N ASP A 115 -1.37 12.72 6.62
CA ASP A 115 -1.71 11.30 6.81
C ASP A 115 -2.81 10.81 5.85
N GLY A 116 -3.58 11.72 5.25
CA GLY A 116 -4.67 11.35 4.34
C GLY A 116 -5.84 10.67 5.07
N LEU A 117 -6.55 9.79 4.37
CA LEU A 117 -7.61 8.96 4.94
C LEU A 117 -7.00 7.68 5.52
N VAL A 118 -7.34 7.38 6.76
CA VAL A 118 -6.90 6.19 7.49
C VAL A 118 -8.06 5.21 7.53
N HIS A 119 -7.80 3.99 7.07
CA HIS A 119 -8.77 2.89 7.07
C HIS A 119 -8.39 1.90 8.16
N THR A 120 -9.30 1.63 9.07
CA THR A 120 -9.08 0.72 10.20
C THR A 120 -10.11 -0.39 10.17
N LEU A 121 -9.66 -1.63 10.00
CA LEU A 121 -10.51 -2.81 10.12
C LEU A 121 -10.58 -3.27 11.58
N THR A 122 -11.79 -3.53 12.07
CA THR A 122 -12.04 -4.04 13.43
C THR A 122 -12.99 -5.24 13.35
N ILE A 123 -12.66 -6.34 14.03
CA ILE A 123 -13.43 -7.59 14.06
C ILE A 123 -13.77 -7.94 15.50
N ASP A 124 -15.05 -8.03 15.83
CA ASP A 124 -15.57 -8.21 17.20
C ASP A 124 -14.97 -7.24 18.24
N GLY A 125 -14.67 -6.02 17.79
CA GLY A 125 -14.03 -4.99 18.62
C GLY A 125 -12.50 -5.03 18.65
N ASN A 126 -11.85 -6.01 18.01
CA ASN A 126 -10.40 -6.09 17.91
C ASN A 126 -9.89 -5.47 16.61
N VAL A 127 -8.97 -4.52 16.70
CA VAL A 127 -8.36 -3.89 15.53
C VAL A 127 -7.40 -4.86 14.84
N VAL A 128 -7.57 -5.01 13.53
CA VAL A 128 -6.69 -5.81 12.68
C VAL A 128 -5.63 -4.88 12.06
N PRO A 129 -4.33 -5.09 12.37
CA PRO A 129 -3.28 -4.30 11.75
C PRO A 129 -3.15 -4.63 10.25
N GLU A 130 -2.71 -3.63 9.50
CA GLU A 130 -2.20 -3.76 8.12
C GLU A 130 -0.90 -4.57 8.06
#